data_AF-B3JNN3-F1
#
_entry.id   AF-B3JNN3-F1
#
_cell.length_a   1.000
_cell.length_b   1.000
_cell.length_c   1.000
_cell.angle_alpha   90.00
_cell.angle_beta   90.00
_cell.angle_gamma   90.00
#
_symmetry.space_group_name_H-M   'P 1'
#
loop_
_entity.id
_entity.type
_entity.pdbx_description
1 polymer ?
#
loop_
_entity_poly.entity_id
_entity_poly.type
_entity_poly.pdbx_seq_one_letter_code
_entity_poly.pdbx_strand_id
1 'polypeptide(L)'
;MKELRLKFVAIDDWNRPVFQNDKGLYFGDTENLFNYGTGKEEVYSFYKNKKLNDHICYFGRRFDDDPLGGWINEDIKIILE
;
A
#
# COMPACT_ATOMS: atom_id res chain seq x y z
N MET A 1 -13.44 -2.28 -15.53
CA MET A 1 -12.26 -1.88 -14.72
C MET A 1 -12.27 -2.73 -13.46
N LYS A 2 -11.16 -3.40 -13.13
CA LYS A 2 -11.07 -4.22 -11.91
C LYS A 2 -10.71 -3.31 -10.73
N GLU A 3 -11.25 -3.62 -9.55
CA GLU A 3 -10.94 -2.87 -8.33
C GLU A 3 -10.02 -3.68 -7.42
N LEU A 4 -9.05 -3.01 -6.81
CA LEU A 4 -8.21 -3.53 -5.73
C LEU A 4 -8.46 -2.68 -4.49
N ARG A 5 -9.15 -3.26 -3.50
CA ARG A 5 -9.46 -2.61 -2.22
C ARG A 5 -8.39 -2.99 -1.21
N LEU A 6 -7.77 -1.99 -0.60
CA LEU A 6 -6.64 -2.13 0.30
C LEU A 6 -6.95 -1.45 1.64
N LYS A 7 -6.70 -2.15 2.73
CA LYS A 7 -6.85 -1.63 4.09
C LYS A 7 -5.48 -1.39 4.68
N PHE A 8 -5.28 -0.22 5.29
CA PHE A 8 -4.06 0.06 6.04
C PHE A 8 -3.88 -0.96 7.17
N VAL A 9 -2.67 -1.48 7.29
CA VAL A 9 -2.28 -2.41 8.36
C VAL A 9 -1.45 -1.66 9.39
N ALA A 10 -0.26 -1.19 8.99
CA ALA A 10 0.68 -0.47 9.83
C ALA A 10 1.80 0.14 8.98
N ILE A 11 2.71 0.87 9.63
CA ILE A 11 4.03 1.18 9.10
C ILE A 11 4.97 0.03 9.51
N ASP A 12 5.72 -0.53 8.56
CA ASP A 12 6.68 -1.61 8.84
C ASP A 12 8.03 -1.09 9.37
N ASP A 13 8.94 -2.01 9.66
CA ASP A 13 10.27 -1.70 10.21
C ASP A 13 11.17 -0.91 9.26
N TRP A 14 10.80 -0.82 7.98
CA TRP A 14 11.50 -0.02 6.96
C TRP A 14 10.81 1.32 6.72
N ASN A 15 9.90 1.71 7.62
CA ASN A 15 9.11 2.94 7.54
C ASN A 15 8.15 2.99 6.34
N ARG A 16 7.78 1.84 5.75
CA ARG A 16 6.88 1.78 4.60
C ARG A 16 5.44 1.61 5.06
N PRO A 17 4.46 2.26 4.42
CA PRO A 17 3.06 1.98 4.68
C PRO A 17 2.69 0.63 4.08
N VAL A 18 2.12 -0.25 4.91
CA VAL A 18 1.67 -1.57 4.50
C VAL A 18 0.14 -1.62 4.47
N PHE A 19 -0.39 -2.17 3.39
CA PHE A 19 -1.80 -2.39 3.17
C PHE A 19 -2.08 -3.86 2.86
N GLN A 20 -3.31 -4.30 3.08
CA GLN A 20 -3.73 -5.66 2.78
C GLN A 20 -5.07 -5.67 2.04
N ASN A 21 -5.21 -6.57 1.06
CA ASN A 21 -6.51 -6.83 0.44
C ASN A 21 -7.33 -7.90 1.19
N ASP A 22 -8.54 -8.16 0.71
CA ASP A 22 -9.47 -9.17 1.22
C ASP A 22 -8.93 -10.62 1.14
N LYS A 23 -7.92 -10.87 0.31
CA LYS A 23 -7.26 -12.17 0.13
C LYS A 23 -6.02 -12.36 0.98
N GLY A 24 -5.71 -11.40 1.85
CA GLY A 24 -4.54 -11.46 2.72
C GLY A 24 -3.21 -11.15 2.01
N LEU A 25 -3.26 -10.59 0.79
CA LEU A 25 -2.07 -10.16 0.06
C LEU A 25 -1.66 -8.76 0.52
N TYR A 26 -0.35 -8.55 0.66
CA TYR A 26 0.23 -7.31 1.14
C TYR A 26 0.72 -6.43 -0.01
N PHE A 27 0.58 -5.12 0.20
CA PHE A 27 0.94 -4.07 -0.73
C PHE A 27 1.54 -2.91 0.06
N GLY A 28 2.30 -2.05 -0.60
CA GLY A 28 2.87 -0.89 0.06
C GLY A 28 3.59 0.03 -0.90
N ASP A 29 4.20 1.05 -0.32
CA ASP A 29 4.99 2.07 -1.02
C ASP A 29 6.43 2.00 -0.55
N THR A 30 7.37 1.95 -1.49
CA THR A 30 8.81 1.84 -1.19
C THR A 30 9.53 3.18 -1.23
N GLU A 31 8.87 4.24 -1.72
CA GLU A 31 9.47 5.56 -1.94
C GLU A 31 8.99 6.59 -0.93
N ASN A 32 7.71 6.52 -0.53
CA ASN A 32 7.12 7.45 0.43
C ASN A 32 7.08 6.81 1.83
N LEU A 33 8.11 7.13 2.62
CA LEU A 33 8.29 6.59 3.97
C LEU A 33 7.60 7.45 5.03
N PHE A 34 7.15 6.82 6.11
CA PHE A 34 6.43 7.42 7.22
C PHE A 34 7.13 7.12 8.55
N ASN A 35 6.89 7.94 9.58
CA ASN A 35 7.41 7.63 10.90
C ASN A 35 6.74 6.36 11.44
N TYR A 36 7.50 5.53 12.16
CA TYR A 36 6.92 4.38 12.84
C TYR A 36 5.80 4.82 13.80
N GLY A 37 4.65 4.15 13.72
CA GLY A 37 3.45 4.52 14.48
C GLY A 37 2.56 5.57 13.82
N THR A 38 2.90 6.09 12.62
CA THR A 38 1.98 6.94 11.85
C THR A 38 0.65 6.21 11.61
N GLY A 39 -0.45 6.89 11.92
CA GLY A 39 -1.80 6.33 11.86
C GLY A 39 -2.43 6.37 10.47
N LYS A 40 -3.50 5.58 10.31
CA LYS A 40 -4.28 5.45 9.07
C LYS A 40 -4.67 6.79 8.45
N GLU A 41 -5.22 7.71 9.23
CA GLU A 41 -5.75 8.99 8.72
C GLU A 41 -4.67 9.84 8.06
N GLU A 42 -3.46 9.84 8.61
CA GLU A 42 -2.33 10.58 8.07
C GLU A 42 -1.84 9.95 6.75
N VAL A 43 -1.70 8.62 6.72
CA VAL A 43 -1.36 7.88 5.50
C VAL A 43 -2.42 8.13 4.40
N TYR A 44 -3.70 8.05 4.73
CA TYR A 44 -4.78 8.22 3.75
C TYR A 44 -4.86 9.66 3.25
N SER A 45 -4.63 10.64 4.13
CA SER A 45 -4.54 12.05 3.75
C SER A 45 -3.43 12.31 2.74
N PHE A 46 -2.26 11.70 2.93
CA PHE A 46 -1.14 11.79 1.99
C PHE A 46 -1.50 11.30 0.58
N TYR A 47 -2.24 10.19 0.49
CA TYR A 47 -2.60 9.57 -0.80
C TYR A 47 -3.88 10.11 -1.46
N LYS A 48 -4.69 10.91 -0.77
CA LYS A 48 -6.05 11.31 -1.18
C LYS A 48 -6.18 11.81 -2.62
N ASN A 49 -5.17 12.53 -3.13
CA ASN A 49 -5.19 13.13 -4.47
C ASN A 49 -4.11 12.57 -5.40
N LYS A 50 -3.48 11.44 -5.03
CA LYS A 50 -2.40 10.82 -5.79
C LYS A 50 -2.94 9.68 -6.66
N LYS A 51 -2.27 9.43 -7.79
CA LYS A 51 -2.50 8.23 -8.59
C LYS A 51 -1.81 7.05 -7.93
N LEU A 52 -2.60 6.21 -7.25
CA LEU A 52 -2.08 5.12 -6.43
C LEU A 52 -1.25 4.09 -7.20
N ASN A 53 -1.52 3.87 -8.48
CA ASN A 53 -0.75 2.94 -9.33
C ASN A 53 0.72 3.35 -9.47
N ASP A 54 1.04 4.63 -9.26
CA ASP A 54 2.41 5.15 -9.33
C ASP A 54 3.17 5.01 -8.00
N HIS A 55 2.50 4.52 -6.95
CA HIS A 55 3.02 4.51 -5.57
C HIS A 55 2.89 3.15 -4.87
N ILE A 56 1.79 2.44 -5.11
CA ILE A 56 1.49 1.17 -4.46
C ILE A 56 1.95 0.01 -5.34
N CYS A 57 2.77 -0.87 -4.76
CA CYS A 57 3.22 -2.10 -5.38
C CYS A 57 2.89 -3.31 -4.50
N TYR A 58 3.00 -4.51 -5.08
CA TYR A 58 2.78 -5.76 -4.37
C TYR A 58 3.98 -6.12 -3.48
N PHE A 59 3.72 -6.33 -2.18
CA PHE A 59 4.75 -6.71 -1.21
C PHE A 59 4.87 -8.22 -1.08
N GLY A 60 3.77 -8.97 -1.11
CA GLY A 60 3.87 -10.42 -0.97
C GLY A 60 2.70 -11.04 -0.22
N ARG A 61 2.99 -12.16 0.45
CA ARG A 61 2.03 -12.90 1.28
C ARG A 61 2.27 -12.75 2.78
N ARG A 62 3.31 -12.02 3.17
CA ARG A 62 3.67 -11.74 4.55
C ARG A 62 3.85 -10.23 4.73
N PHE A 63 3.72 -9.78 5.98
CA PHE A 63 3.78 -8.36 6.32
C PHE A 63 5.14 -7.72 5.97
N ASP A 64 6.25 -8.39 6.32
CA ASP A 64 7.62 -7.92 6.07
C ASP A 64 8.29 -8.63 4.87
N ASP A 65 7.49 -9.05 3.89
CA ASP A 65 8.05 -9.64 2.68
C ASP A 65 8.79 -8.57 1.85
N ASP A 66 9.82 -8.99 1.13
CA ASP A 66 10.51 -8.07 0.22
C ASP A 66 9.54 -7.66 -0.89
N PRO A 67 9.46 -6.37 -1.24
CA PRO A 67 8.58 -5.92 -2.29
C PRO A 67 9.05 -6.61 -3.57
N LEU A 68 8.25 -7.54 -4.07
CA LEU A 68 8.57 -8.31 -5.28
C LEU A 68 8.55 -7.45 -6.55
N GLY A 69 8.60 -6.12 -6.42
CA GLY A 69 8.79 -5.12 -7.48
C GLY A 69 7.62 -4.97 -8.44
N GLY A 70 6.51 -5.69 -8.20
CA GLY A 70 5.36 -5.69 -9.09
C GLY A 70 4.48 -4.46 -8.89
N TRP A 71 4.63 -3.46 -9.76
CA TRP A 71 3.69 -2.35 -9.87
C TRP A 71 2.31 -2.83 -10.30
N ILE A 72 1.27 -2.16 -9.80
CA ILE A 72 -0.11 -2.50 -10.13
C ILE A 72 -0.51 -1.81 -11.44
N ASN A 73 -0.87 -2.61 -12.46
CA ASN A 73 -1.27 -2.08 -13.78
C ASN A 73 -2.36 -1.00 -13.68
N GLU A 74 -2.29 -0.01 -14.57
CA GLU A 74 -3.20 1.15 -14.59
C GLU A 74 -4.66 0.80 -14.88
N ASP A 75 -4.95 -0.38 -15.45
CA ASP A 75 -6.32 -0.87 -15.67
C ASP A 75 -7.01 -1.35 -14.39
N ILE A 76 -6.26 -1.43 -13.29
CA ILE A 76 -6.74 -1.76 -11.95
C ILE A 76 -6.87 -0.47 -11.13
N LYS A 77 -8.09 -0.17 -10.70
CA LYS A 77 -8.37 0.95 -9.80
C LYS A 77 -8.09 0.53 -8.36
N ILE A 78 -7.11 1.17 -7.73
CA ILE A 78 -6.81 0.98 -6.31
C ILE A 78 -7.73 1.87 -5.47
N ILE A 79 -8.24 1.32 -4.37
CA ILE A 79 -9.11 2.02 -3.41
C ILE A 79 -8.56 1.74 -2.00
N LEU A 80 -8.26 2.79 -1.24
CA LEU A 80 -7.86 2.67 0.17
C LEU A 80 -9.12 2.76 1.07
N GLU A 81 -9.30 1.79 1.98
CA GLU A 81 -10.50 1.65 2.86
C GLU A 81 -10.20 1.65 4.35
#